data_AF-A0A940P469-F1
#
_entry.id   AF-A0A940P469-F1
#
_cell.length_a   1.000
_cell.length_b   1.000
_cell.length_c   1.000
_cell.angle_alpha   90.00
_cell.angle_beta   90.00
_cell.angle_gamma   90.00
#
_symmetry.space_group_name_H-M   'P 1'
#
loop_
_entity.id
_entity.type
_entity.pdbx_description
1 polymer ?
#
loop_
_entity_poly.entity_id
_entity_poly.type
_entity_poly.pdbx_seq_one_letter_code
_entity_poly.pdbx_strand_id
1 'polypeptide(L)'
;MQQKLTADIKPTPADIRRYYNSLPADSIPMMPAQVEVQILSFEPPVPTEETERVKQRLREFTERVQSGSADFSMLARLYSEDTESAKRGGELGFVGKGQLVSEFADVAFNLNDPKRVSRIVQTEYGYHIIQLIEKKGERINCRHILLRPRVSATEKVKAIERLDSIRNLIVNDSLQFEQAVIQYSQDKNTVMSAGLMINPNTGSSRFEYQELAPEIAKQIYTLKEGDVSQPFVMMDQTKNREVCAIVRVNKKTDVHKANLSDDFQTIKAMLEQKLSADFLHDWILKKQQTTFVQIDPEWQGCDFEFPGWIHEN
;
A
#
# COMPACT_ATOMS: atom_id res chain seq x y z
N MET A 1 -10.27 18.87 -13.02
CA MET A 1 -11.51 19.70 -13.10
C MET A 1 -12.75 18.83 -13.15
N GLN A 2 -12.81 17.82 -14.04
CA GLN A 2 -13.92 16.86 -14.14
C GLN A 2 -14.29 16.19 -12.80
N GLN A 3 -13.30 15.70 -12.04
CA GLN A 3 -13.51 15.12 -10.70
C GLN A 3 -14.18 16.07 -9.69
N LYS A 4 -14.05 17.41 -9.84
CA LYS A 4 -14.74 18.38 -8.96
C LYS A 4 -16.20 18.61 -9.37
N LEU A 5 -16.53 18.37 -10.63
CA LEU A 5 -17.86 18.57 -11.19
C LEU A 5 -18.78 17.37 -10.94
N THR A 6 -18.22 16.17 -10.85
CA THR A 6 -18.97 14.92 -10.63
C THR A 6 -18.95 14.43 -9.17
N ALA A 7 -18.31 15.18 -8.25
CA ALA A 7 -18.09 14.77 -6.86
C ALA A 7 -19.38 14.54 -6.03
N ASP A 8 -20.49 15.18 -6.41
CA ASP A 8 -21.77 15.08 -5.70
C ASP A 8 -22.67 13.95 -6.20
N ILE A 9 -22.27 13.23 -7.25
CA ILE A 9 -23.03 12.12 -7.80
C ILE A 9 -22.84 10.90 -6.90
N LYS A 10 -23.81 10.66 -6.01
CA LYS A 10 -23.83 9.49 -5.13
C LYS A 10 -25.10 8.67 -5.37
N PRO A 11 -25.04 7.59 -6.17
CA PRO A 11 -26.21 6.78 -6.44
C PRO A 11 -26.68 6.07 -5.17
N THR A 12 -28.00 5.95 -5.00
CA THR A 12 -28.57 5.20 -3.88
C THR A 12 -28.51 3.69 -4.15
N PRO A 13 -28.59 2.83 -3.13
CA PRO A 13 -28.71 1.39 -3.33
C PRO A 13 -29.89 0.97 -4.23
N ALA A 14 -30.98 1.76 -4.23
CA ALA A 14 -32.12 1.51 -5.10
C ALA A 14 -31.80 1.82 -6.58
N ASP A 15 -31.04 2.88 -6.85
CA ASP A 15 -30.60 3.24 -8.20
C ASP A 15 -29.67 2.17 -8.77
N ILE A 16 -28.77 1.64 -7.95
CA ILE A 16 -27.84 0.56 -8.32
C ILE A 16 -28.61 -0.70 -8.71
N ARG A 17 -29.64 -1.09 -7.94
CA ARG A 17 -30.50 -2.23 -8.28
C ARG A 17 -31.27 -2.03 -9.58
N ARG A 18 -31.83 -0.82 -9.79
CA ARG A 18 -32.54 -0.48 -11.04
C ARG A 18 -31.60 -0.53 -12.24
N TYR A 19 -30.40 0.03 -12.10
CA TYR A 19 -29.37 -0.01 -13.11
C TYR A 19 -29.01 -1.44 -13.49
N TYR A 20 -28.67 -2.28 -12.51
CA TYR A 20 -28.34 -3.70 -12.74
C TYR A 20 -29.46 -4.45 -13.48
N ASN A 21 -30.71 -4.26 -13.06
CA ASN A 21 -31.85 -4.92 -13.69
C ASN A 21 -32.16 -4.42 -15.10
N SER A 22 -31.65 -3.24 -15.49
CA SER A 22 -31.79 -2.70 -16.84
C SER A 22 -30.63 -3.03 -17.77
N LEU A 23 -29.53 -3.61 -17.26
CA LEU A 23 -28.38 -3.99 -18.06
C LEU A 23 -28.71 -5.23 -18.92
N PRO A 24 -28.37 -5.21 -20.23
CA PRO A 24 -28.35 -6.42 -21.03
C PRO A 24 -27.40 -7.47 -20.45
N ALA A 25 -27.70 -8.76 -20.64
CA ALA A 25 -26.90 -9.86 -20.12
C ALA A 25 -25.44 -9.88 -20.62
N ASP A 26 -25.19 -9.24 -21.78
CA ASP A 26 -23.88 -9.11 -22.42
C ASP A 26 -23.11 -7.88 -21.92
N SER A 27 -23.79 -6.94 -21.26
CA SER A 27 -23.18 -5.76 -20.65
C SER A 27 -22.77 -6.00 -19.19
N ILE A 28 -23.14 -7.14 -18.60
CA ILE A 28 -22.71 -7.53 -17.26
C ILE A 28 -21.29 -8.09 -17.36
N PRO A 29 -20.30 -7.47 -16.68
CA PRO A 29 -18.91 -7.90 -16.76
C PRO A 29 -18.71 -9.28 -16.12
N MET A 30 -17.73 -10.01 -16.65
CA MET A 30 -17.22 -11.22 -16.03
C MET A 30 -16.23 -10.85 -14.93
N MET A 31 -16.48 -11.32 -13.73
CA MET A 31 -15.61 -11.16 -12.59
C MET A 31 -14.58 -12.29 -12.57
N PRO A 32 -13.28 -11.97 -12.40
CA PRO A 32 -12.25 -12.99 -12.27
C PRO A 32 -12.42 -13.77 -10.97
N ALA A 33 -11.72 -14.90 -10.85
CA ALA A 33 -11.72 -15.68 -9.62
C ALA A 33 -11.10 -14.86 -8.48
N GLN A 34 -11.81 -14.81 -7.35
CA GLN A 34 -11.45 -14.02 -6.19
C GLN A 34 -11.39 -14.88 -4.93
N VAL A 35 -10.63 -14.41 -3.96
CA VAL A 35 -10.47 -15.07 -2.66
C VAL A 35 -10.56 -14.06 -1.54
N GLU A 36 -11.14 -14.49 -0.43
CA GLU A 36 -11.10 -13.79 0.84
C GLU A 36 -10.17 -14.56 1.79
N VAL A 37 -9.20 -13.86 2.36
CA VAL A 37 -8.13 -14.47 3.15
C VAL A 37 -8.02 -13.75 4.49
N GLN A 38 -7.82 -14.54 5.54
CA GLN A 38 -7.36 -14.03 6.83
C GLN A 38 -5.89 -14.39 7.04
N ILE A 39 -5.15 -13.49 7.67
CA ILE A 39 -3.74 -13.65 7.99
C ILE A 39 -3.50 -13.53 9.48
N LEU A 40 -2.63 -14.41 9.99
CA LEU A 40 -1.98 -14.26 11.28
C LEU A 40 -0.49 -14.21 11.01
N SER A 41 0.16 -13.10 11.40
CA SER A 41 1.59 -12.92 11.18
C SER A 41 2.26 -12.29 12.39
N PHE A 42 3.54 -12.62 12.58
CA PHE A 42 4.39 -11.90 13.53
C PHE A 42 5.82 -11.78 13.03
N GLU A 43 6.51 -10.77 13.54
CA GLU A 43 7.91 -10.53 13.23
C GLU A 43 8.76 -11.49 14.07
N PRO A 44 9.59 -12.35 13.46
CA PRO A 44 10.55 -13.15 14.20
C PRO A 44 11.54 -12.22 14.93
N PRO A 45 11.95 -12.57 16.16
CA PRO A 45 12.80 -11.69 16.95
C PRO A 45 14.15 -11.51 16.25
N VAL A 46 14.60 -10.26 16.19
CA VAL A 46 15.92 -9.93 15.69
C VAL A 46 16.94 -10.22 16.80
N PRO A 47 17.99 -11.04 16.53
CA PRO A 47 19.05 -11.27 17.51
C PRO A 47 19.70 -9.95 17.96
N THR A 48 20.02 -9.85 19.24
CA THR A 48 20.68 -8.66 19.79
C THR A 48 22.02 -8.40 19.12
N GLU A 49 22.77 -9.46 18.81
CA GLU A 49 24.04 -9.40 18.07
C GLU A 49 23.90 -8.73 16.70
N GLU A 50 22.85 -9.08 15.95
CA GLU A 50 22.59 -8.46 14.65
C GLU A 50 22.26 -6.98 14.80
N THR A 51 21.44 -6.65 15.80
CA THR A 51 21.09 -5.26 16.11
C THR A 51 22.34 -4.43 16.42
N GLU A 52 23.25 -4.98 17.22
CA GLU A 52 24.52 -4.32 17.55
C GLU A 52 25.47 -4.25 16.35
N ARG A 53 25.51 -5.26 15.47
CA ARG A 53 26.25 -5.22 14.20
C ARG A 53 25.79 -4.05 13.32
N VAL A 54 24.47 -3.87 13.18
CA VAL A 54 23.90 -2.76 12.41
C VAL A 54 24.24 -1.41 13.05
N LYS A 55 24.07 -1.28 14.37
CA LYS A 55 24.42 -0.04 15.08
C LYS A 55 25.90 0.28 14.96
N GLN A 56 26.78 -0.72 15.10
CA GLN A 56 28.22 -0.55 14.96
C GLN A 56 28.56 -0.05 13.56
N ARG A 57 27.93 -0.62 12.51
CA ARG A 57 28.13 -0.16 11.13
C ARG A 57 27.70 1.30 10.93
N LEU A 58 26.58 1.71 11.53
CA LEU A 58 26.13 3.11 11.50
C LEU A 58 27.06 4.05 12.26
N ARG A 59 27.67 3.60 13.37
CA ARG A 59 28.71 4.37 14.09
C ARG A 59 29.95 4.55 13.22
N GLU A 60 30.42 3.50 12.56
CA GLU A 60 31.54 3.60 11.61
C GLU A 60 31.25 4.60 10.48
N PHE A 61 30.04 4.59 9.91
CA PHE A 61 29.66 5.58 8.90
C PHE A 61 29.64 7.00 9.47
N THR A 62 29.13 7.16 10.68
CA THR A 62 29.12 8.47 11.38
C THR A 62 30.53 9.01 11.57
N GLU A 63 31.46 8.18 12.06
CA GLU A 63 32.87 8.55 12.27
C GLU A 63 33.56 8.91 10.95
N ARG A 64 33.31 8.12 9.89
CA ARG A 64 33.90 8.39 8.56
C ARG A 64 33.44 9.70 7.96
N VAL A 65 32.17 10.04 8.13
CA VAL A 65 31.61 11.33 7.68
C VAL A 65 32.14 12.48 8.52
N GLN A 66 32.17 12.34 9.85
CA GLN A 66 32.65 13.40 10.75
C GLN A 66 34.15 13.69 10.60
N SER A 67 34.95 12.67 10.30
CA SER A 67 36.39 12.82 9.99
C SER A 67 36.68 13.34 8.58
N GLY A 68 35.67 13.42 7.71
CA GLY A 68 35.83 13.80 6.31
C GLY A 68 36.46 12.71 5.41
N SER A 69 36.64 11.50 5.92
CA SER A 69 37.20 10.37 5.15
C SER A 69 36.23 9.79 4.11
N ALA A 70 34.93 10.08 4.22
CA ALA A 70 33.91 9.68 3.26
C ALA A 70 32.74 10.66 3.24
N ASP A 71 32.16 10.87 2.06
CA ASP A 71 30.93 11.64 1.92
C ASP A 71 29.70 10.84 2.34
N PHE A 72 28.78 11.48 3.07
CA PHE A 72 27.52 10.86 3.48
C PHE A 72 26.71 10.38 2.28
N SER A 73 26.64 11.19 1.21
CA SER A 73 25.87 10.85 0.01
C SER A 73 26.41 9.61 -0.70
N MET A 74 27.73 9.40 -0.66
CA MET A 74 28.36 8.19 -1.21
C MET A 74 28.03 6.97 -0.37
N LEU A 75 28.16 7.06 0.97
CA LEU A 75 27.77 5.97 1.86
C LEU A 75 26.28 5.62 1.74
N ALA A 76 25.41 6.62 1.58
CA ALA A 76 23.99 6.41 1.36
C ALA A 76 23.70 5.68 0.05
N ARG A 77 24.37 6.06 -1.05
CA ARG A 77 24.23 5.38 -2.35
C ARG A 77 24.66 3.91 -2.29
N LEU A 78 25.73 3.61 -1.54
CA LEU A 78 26.33 2.28 -1.52
C LEU A 78 25.67 1.33 -0.51
N TYR A 79 25.21 1.86 0.63
CA TYR A 79 24.84 1.02 1.78
C TYR A 79 23.44 1.27 2.31
N SER A 80 22.77 2.37 1.97
CA SER A 80 21.41 2.60 2.47
C SER A 80 20.46 1.61 1.83
N GLU A 81 19.65 0.96 2.67
CA GLU A 81 18.60 0.06 2.24
C GLU A 81 17.27 0.78 1.97
N ASP A 82 17.24 2.12 2.06
CA ASP A 82 16.17 2.91 1.43
C ASP A 82 16.52 3.17 -0.03
N THR A 83 16.01 2.31 -0.92
CA THR A 83 16.35 2.34 -2.36
C THR A 83 15.93 3.62 -3.06
N GLU A 84 14.91 4.32 -2.57
CA GLU A 84 14.39 5.53 -3.21
C GLU A 84 15.27 6.73 -2.89
N SER A 85 15.61 6.94 -1.62
CA SER A 85 16.52 8.03 -1.24
C SER A 85 17.99 7.71 -1.55
N ALA A 86 18.42 6.44 -1.49
CA ALA A 86 19.80 6.03 -1.76
C ALA A 86 20.28 6.50 -3.15
N LYS A 87 19.43 6.39 -4.18
CA LYS A 87 19.71 6.88 -5.55
C LYS A 87 20.02 8.38 -5.61
N ARG A 88 19.55 9.15 -4.62
CA ARG A 88 19.79 10.60 -4.46
C ARG A 88 20.79 10.92 -3.36
N GLY A 89 21.61 9.96 -2.92
CA GLY A 89 22.56 10.19 -1.82
C GLY A 89 21.90 10.28 -0.45
N GLY A 90 20.77 9.60 -0.28
CA GLY A 90 19.97 9.58 0.94
C GLY A 90 19.04 10.78 1.11
N GLU A 91 18.98 11.70 0.14
CA GLU A 91 18.25 12.96 0.24
C GLU A 91 16.72 12.80 0.09
N LEU A 92 15.99 13.36 1.04
CA LEU A 92 14.53 13.34 1.10
C LEU A 92 13.88 14.59 0.49
N GLY A 93 14.65 15.66 0.29
CA GLY A 93 14.13 16.97 -0.10
C GLY A 93 13.47 17.69 1.08
N PHE A 94 12.77 18.79 0.80
CA PHE A 94 12.09 19.57 1.84
C PHE A 94 10.85 18.87 2.37
N VAL A 95 10.95 18.33 3.58
CA VAL A 95 9.90 17.62 4.30
C VAL A 95 9.45 18.39 5.53
N GLY A 96 8.15 18.32 5.83
CA GLY A 96 7.56 18.84 7.06
C GLY A 96 7.53 17.79 8.17
N LYS A 97 7.41 18.22 9.43
CA LYS A 97 7.44 17.30 10.59
C LYS A 97 6.39 16.17 10.48
N GLY A 98 5.18 16.48 10.02
CA GLY A 98 4.09 15.51 9.88
C GLY A 98 4.22 14.52 8.72
N GLN A 99 5.26 14.63 7.88
CA GLN A 99 5.52 13.68 6.78
C GLN A 99 6.52 12.58 7.18
N LEU A 100 7.08 12.66 8.38
CA LEU A 100 8.09 11.74 8.89
C LEU A 100 7.52 11.00 10.10
N VAL A 101 7.99 9.78 10.33
CA VAL A 101 7.72 9.07 11.58
C VAL A 101 8.31 9.84 12.76
N SER A 102 7.62 9.82 13.90
CA SER A 102 7.89 10.73 15.03
C SER A 102 9.35 10.66 15.50
N GLU A 103 9.89 9.45 15.65
CA GLU A 103 11.24 9.20 16.14
C GLU A 103 12.30 9.79 15.21
N PHE A 104 12.07 9.71 13.90
CA PHE A 104 12.93 10.30 12.89
C PHE A 104 12.80 11.82 12.88
N ALA A 105 11.56 12.33 12.90
CA ALA A 105 11.26 13.75 12.86
C ALA A 105 11.88 14.50 14.05
N ASP A 106 11.76 13.95 15.26
CA ASP A 106 12.29 14.56 16.47
C ASP A 106 13.81 14.70 16.45
N VAL A 107 14.52 13.77 15.81
CA VAL A 107 15.97 13.89 15.67
C VAL A 107 16.34 14.81 14.52
N ALA A 108 15.70 14.67 13.36
CA ALA A 108 16.02 15.44 12.17
C ALA A 108 15.79 16.95 12.35
N PHE A 109 14.68 17.35 12.99
CA PHE A 109 14.36 18.77 13.21
C PHE A 109 15.20 19.45 14.30
N ASN A 110 15.79 18.65 15.20
CA ASN A 110 16.71 19.11 16.25
C ASN A 110 18.16 19.24 15.77
N LEU A 111 18.49 18.78 14.55
CA LEU A 111 19.78 19.05 13.94
C LEU A 111 19.85 20.52 13.54
N ASN A 112 20.95 21.17 13.90
CA ASN A 112 21.24 22.57 13.54
C ASN A 112 22.51 22.72 12.70
N ASP A 113 23.41 21.73 12.73
CA ASP A 113 24.69 21.76 12.05
C ASP A 113 24.68 20.78 10.86
N PRO A 114 24.79 21.26 9.60
CA PRO A 114 24.79 20.40 8.43
C PRO A 114 26.03 19.51 8.31
N LYS A 115 27.11 19.81 9.05
CA LYS A 115 28.31 18.98 9.08
C LYS A 115 28.22 17.82 10.08
N ARG A 116 27.23 17.85 10.98
CA ARG A 116 27.04 16.79 11.97
C ARG A 116 26.06 15.75 11.48
N VAL A 117 26.41 14.50 11.79
CA VAL A 117 25.52 13.35 11.68
C VAL A 117 24.83 13.14 13.04
N SER A 118 23.56 12.78 13.01
CA SER A 118 22.76 12.51 14.20
C SER A 118 23.23 11.29 14.98
N ARG A 119 22.71 11.13 16.19
CA ARG A 119 22.67 9.81 16.85
C ARG A 119 21.90 8.80 16.00
N ILE A 120 22.13 7.51 16.25
CA ILE A 120 21.35 6.44 15.64
C ILE A 120 19.90 6.54 16.13
N VAL A 121 18.96 6.51 15.18
CA VAL A 121 17.52 6.57 15.41
C VAL A 121 16.91 5.23 15.03
N GLN A 122 16.10 4.66 15.92
CA GLN A 122 15.32 3.48 15.62
C GLN A 122 13.92 3.88 15.20
N THR A 123 13.44 3.32 14.09
CA THR A 123 12.04 3.47 13.62
C THR A 123 11.48 2.09 13.28
N GLU A 124 10.21 2.04 12.88
CA GLU A 124 9.61 0.81 12.32
C GLU A 124 10.31 0.32 11.04
N TYR A 125 10.99 1.19 10.30
CA TYR A 125 11.70 0.81 9.07
C TYR A 125 13.11 0.26 9.33
N GLY A 126 13.70 0.50 10.51
CA GLY A 126 15.05 0.04 10.85
C GLY A 126 15.85 1.08 11.66
N TYR A 127 17.17 1.09 11.47
CA TYR A 127 18.08 2.03 12.13
C TYR A 127 18.60 3.07 11.14
N HIS A 128 18.57 4.32 11.56
CA HIS A 128 18.91 5.46 10.73
C HIS A 128 20.02 6.31 11.35
N ILE A 129 20.85 6.90 10.49
CA ILE A 129 21.62 8.11 10.81
C ILE A 129 21.19 9.20 9.83
N ILE A 130 21.18 10.44 10.31
CA ILE A 130 20.57 11.58 9.62
C ILE A 130 21.60 12.71 9.55
N GLN A 131 21.68 13.38 8.41
CA GLN A 131 22.45 14.61 8.23
C GLN A 131 21.53 15.70 7.69
N LEU A 132 21.56 16.87 8.32
CA LEU A 132 20.86 18.06 7.85
C LEU A 132 21.58 18.62 6.61
N ILE A 133 20.81 19.04 5.61
CA ILE A 133 21.33 19.77 4.44
C ILE A 133 20.97 21.24 4.59
N GLU A 134 19.67 21.53 4.75
CA GLU A 134 19.15 22.89 4.80
C GLU A 134 17.87 22.94 5.65
N LYS A 135 17.61 24.09 6.28
CA LYS A 135 16.38 24.34 7.05
C LYS A 135 15.71 25.60 6.50
N LYS A 136 14.43 25.50 6.15
CA LYS A 136 13.63 26.59 5.58
C LYS A 136 12.27 26.67 6.26
N GLY A 137 12.17 27.55 7.27
CA GLY A 137 10.97 27.68 8.11
C GLY A 137 10.65 26.37 8.83
N GLU A 138 9.41 25.90 8.70
CA GLU A 138 8.90 24.65 9.28
C GLU A 138 9.25 23.38 8.46
N ARG A 139 10.10 23.51 7.44
CA ARG A 139 10.56 22.37 6.62
C ARG A 139 12.08 22.23 6.69
N ILE A 140 12.54 20.99 6.62
CA ILE A 140 13.96 20.65 6.55
C ILE A 140 14.23 19.83 5.30
N ASN A 141 15.39 20.06 4.69
CA ASN A 141 15.99 19.13 3.75
C ASN A 141 17.07 18.34 4.48
N CYS A 142 16.93 17.02 4.52
CA CYS A 142 17.87 16.14 5.17
C CYS A 142 18.15 14.92 4.30
N ARG A 143 19.27 14.26 4.60
CA ARG A 143 19.61 12.96 4.04
C ARG A 143 19.79 11.93 5.15
N HIS A 144 19.53 10.67 4.84
CA HIS A 144 19.67 9.58 5.80
C HIS A 144 20.32 8.33 5.19
N ILE A 145 20.81 7.46 6.07
CA ILE A 145 21.21 6.09 5.73
C ILE A 145 20.36 5.17 6.59
N LEU A 146 19.66 4.24 5.96
CA LEU A 146 18.86 3.21 6.63
C LEU A 146 19.56 1.87 6.53
N LEU A 147 19.76 1.20 7.67
CA LEU A 147 20.17 -0.20 7.73
C LEU A 147 19.14 -1.00 8.52
N ARG A 148 18.74 -2.16 7.99
CA ARG A 148 17.81 -3.07 8.66
C ARG A 148 18.55 -4.27 9.23
N PRO A 149 18.28 -4.65 10.48
CA PRO A 149 18.82 -5.88 11.00
C PRO A 149 18.14 -7.08 10.33
N ARG A 150 18.91 -8.11 10.02
CA ARG A 150 18.42 -9.33 9.37
C ARG A 150 18.08 -10.40 10.40
N VAL A 151 16.95 -11.06 10.19
CA VAL A 151 16.56 -12.17 11.05
C VAL A 151 17.42 -13.38 10.70
N SER A 152 18.05 -14.02 11.69
CA SER A 152 18.83 -15.22 11.45
C SER A 152 17.93 -16.39 11.02
N ALA A 153 18.49 -17.35 10.27
CA ALA A 153 17.75 -18.54 9.87
C ALA A 153 17.20 -19.32 11.08
N THR A 154 17.94 -19.34 12.19
CA THR A 154 17.53 -20.03 13.43
C THR A 154 16.29 -19.40 14.05
N GLU A 155 16.21 -18.07 14.10
CA GLU A 155 15.03 -17.38 14.66
C GLU A 155 13.81 -17.52 13.75
N LYS A 156 14.02 -17.60 12.43
CA LYS A 156 12.93 -17.93 11.48
C LYS A 156 12.38 -19.33 11.72
N VAL A 157 13.25 -20.34 11.92
CA VAL A 157 12.80 -21.72 12.21
C VAL A 157 11.98 -21.76 13.50
N LYS A 158 12.45 -21.14 14.58
CA LYS A 158 11.69 -21.07 15.85
C LYS A 158 10.33 -20.38 15.69
N ALA A 159 10.28 -19.30 14.90
CA ALA A 159 9.04 -18.59 14.60
C ALA A 159 8.05 -19.47 13.82
N ILE A 160 8.55 -20.22 12.84
CA ILE A 160 7.76 -21.20 12.07
C ILE A 160 7.24 -22.32 12.96
N GLU A 161 8.06 -22.90 13.84
CA GLU A 161 7.64 -23.93 14.80
C GLU A 161 6.56 -23.43 15.77
N ARG A 162 6.68 -22.17 16.21
CA ARG A 162 5.66 -21.53 17.04
C ARG A 162 4.34 -21.35 16.29
N LEU A 163 4.39 -20.91 15.03
CA LEU A 163 3.18 -20.82 14.20
C LEU A 163 2.58 -22.18 13.92
N ASP A 164 3.40 -23.22 13.72
CA ASP A 164 2.91 -24.58 13.52
C ASP A 164 2.14 -25.07 14.75
N SER A 165 2.66 -24.79 15.95
CA SER A 165 1.96 -25.09 17.20
C SER A 165 0.61 -24.38 17.29
N ILE A 166 0.54 -23.09 16.93
CA ILE A 166 -0.71 -22.31 16.90
C ILE A 166 -1.67 -22.88 15.86
N ARG A 167 -1.17 -23.18 14.66
CA ARG A 167 -1.94 -23.80 13.57
C ARG A 167 -2.56 -25.12 14.01
N ASN A 168 -1.81 -25.97 14.71
CA ASN A 168 -2.32 -27.25 15.20
C ASN A 168 -3.47 -27.07 16.20
N LEU A 169 -3.44 -26.03 17.04
CA LEU A 169 -4.58 -25.68 17.91
C LEU A 169 -5.81 -25.24 17.11
N ILE A 170 -5.60 -24.50 16.03
CA ILE A 170 -6.70 -24.03 15.15
C ILE A 170 -7.31 -25.20 14.37
N VAL A 171 -6.49 -26.05 13.78
CA VAL A 171 -6.95 -27.20 12.97
C VAL A 171 -7.66 -28.24 13.83
N ASN A 172 -7.31 -28.36 15.11
CA ASN A 172 -7.96 -29.25 16.06
C ASN A 172 -9.15 -28.59 16.79
N ASP A 173 -9.67 -27.46 16.27
CA ASP A 173 -10.80 -26.70 16.83
C ASP A 173 -10.66 -26.28 18.30
N SER A 174 -9.43 -26.30 18.82
CA SER A 174 -9.12 -25.92 20.22
C SER A 174 -8.96 -24.41 20.38
N LEU A 175 -8.79 -23.68 19.28
CA LEU A 175 -8.64 -22.23 19.24
C LEU A 175 -9.23 -21.68 17.93
N GLN A 176 -10.12 -20.69 17.99
CA GLN A 176 -10.62 -20.04 16.77
C GLN A 176 -9.52 -19.19 16.12
N PHE A 177 -9.45 -19.18 14.78
CA PHE A 177 -8.43 -18.41 14.05
C PHE A 177 -8.46 -16.93 14.43
N GLU A 178 -9.66 -16.36 14.54
CA GLU A 178 -9.90 -14.97 14.91
C GLU A 178 -9.32 -14.65 16.30
N GLN A 179 -9.49 -15.56 17.26
CA GLN A 179 -8.92 -15.42 18.61
C GLN A 179 -7.39 -15.54 18.56
N ALA A 180 -6.86 -16.47 17.77
CA ALA A 180 -5.43 -16.61 17.56
C ALA A 180 -4.81 -15.33 16.98
N VAL A 181 -5.49 -14.69 16.02
CA VAL A 181 -5.04 -13.41 15.45
C VAL A 181 -4.98 -12.34 16.54
N ILE A 182 -6.05 -12.17 17.31
CA ILE A 182 -6.11 -11.15 18.37
C ILE A 182 -5.01 -11.37 19.42
N GLN A 183 -4.70 -12.64 19.74
CA GLN A 183 -3.74 -12.97 20.79
C GLN A 183 -2.28 -12.95 20.32
N TYR A 184 -2.00 -13.36 19.08
CA TYR A 184 -0.63 -13.64 18.64
C TYR A 184 -0.17 -12.79 17.45
N SER A 185 -1.07 -12.22 16.66
CA SER A 185 -0.68 -11.43 15.49
C SER A 185 -0.06 -10.10 15.94
N GLN A 186 1.02 -9.72 15.27
CA GLN A 186 1.68 -8.42 15.45
C GLN A 186 1.34 -7.45 14.32
N ASP A 187 0.51 -7.88 13.36
CA ASP A 187 -0.02 -7.02 12.30
C ASP A 187 -1.19 -6.18 12.81
N LYS A 188 -0.89 -4.93 13.19
CA LYS A 188 -1.87 -3.98 13.70
C LYS A 188 -2.97 -3.63 12.69
N ASN A 189 -2.71 -3.78 11.39
CA ASN A 189 -3.67 -3.41 10.35
C ASN A 189 -4.80 -4.44 10.25
N THR A 190 -4.49 -5.71 10.48
CA THR A 190 -5.44 -6.82 10.32
C THR A 190 -6.02 -7.30 11.64
N VAL A 191 -5.34 -7.10 12.79
CA VAL A 191 -5.83 -7.50 14.12
C VAL A 191 -7.23 -6.91 14.42
N MET A 192 -7.48 -5.65 14.06
CA MET A 192 -8.79 -5.01 14.30
C MET A 192 -9.93 -5.67 13.52
N SER A 193 -9.61 -6.35 12.41
CA SER A 193 -10.54 -7.08 11.56
C SER A 193 -10.40 -8.59 11.72
N ALA A 194 -9.88 -9.05 12.87
CA ALA A 194 -9.64 -10.47 13.18
C ALA A 194 -8.83 -11.22 12.09
N GLY A 195 -7.89 -10.51 11.46
CA GLY A 195 -6.99 -11.06 10.45
C GLY A 195 -7.49 -10.86 9.02
N LEU A 196 -8.69 -10.33 8.81
CA LEU A 196 -9.26 -10.12 7.48
C LEU A 196 -8.39 -9.15 6.68
N MET A 197 -7.88 -9.63 5.54
CA MET A 197 -7.11 -8.81 4.63
C MET A 197 -8.05 -7.88 3.84
N ILE A 198 -7.61 -6.64 3.63
CA ILE A 198 -8.33 -5.64 2.82
C ILE A 198 -7.48 -5.29 1.61
N ASN A 199 -8.07 -5.38 0.43
CA ASN A 199 -7.44 -5.03 -0.82
C ASN A 199 -7.26 -3.50 -0.88
N PRO A 200 -6.01 -2.99 -0.93
CA PRO A 200 -5.75 -1.55 -0.92
C PRO A 200 -6.24 -0.84 -2.20
N ASN A 201 -6.41 -1.57 -3.30
CA ASN A 201 -6.87 -1.02 -4.58
C ASN A 201 -8.39 -0.81 -4.58
N THR A 202 -9.14 -1.74 -3.98
CA THR A 202 -10.62 -1.75 -4.05
C THR A 202 -11.29 -1.40 -2.72
N GLY A 203 -10.58 -1.47 -1.60
CA GLY A 203 -11.13 -1.34 -0.25
C GLY A 203 -12.02 -2.50 0.19
N SER A 204 -12.09 -3.59 -0.59
CA SER A 204 -12.88 -4.78 -0.27
C SER A 204 -12.03 -5.88 0.40
N SER A 205 -12.66 -6.91 0.97
CA SER A 205 -11.96 -8.09 1.51
C SER A 205 -11.54 -9.11 0.43
N ARG A 206 -11.85 -8.84 -0.83
CA ARG A 206 -11.66 -9.76 -1.95
C ARG A 206 -10.43 -9.39 -2.75
N PHE A 207 -9.67 -10.41 -3.11
CA PHE A 207 -8.45 -10.30 -3.89
C PHE A 207 -8.51 -11.21 -5.09
N GLU A 208 -8.02 -10.74 -6.23
CA GLU A 208 -7.57 -11.63 -7.29
C GLU A 208 -6.23 -12.27 -6.89
N TYR A 209 -5.93 -13.45 -7.42
CA TYR A 209 -4.69 -14.16 -7.10
C TYR A 209 -3.42 -13.34 -7.44
N GLN A 210 -3.49 -12.47 -8.44
CA GLN A 210 -2.36 -11.63 -8.86
C GLN A 210 -2.14 -10.41 -7.95
N GLU A 211 -3.16 -10.01 -7.19
CA GLU A 211 -3.08 -8.88 -6.24
C GLU A 211 -2.49 -9.30 -4.89
N LEU A 212 -2.42 -10.61 -4.62
CA LEU A 212 -1.84 -11.14 -3.40
C LEU A 212 -0.31 -11.19 -3.49
N ALA A 213 0.34 -11.13 -2.32
CA ALA A 213 1.76 -11.43 -2.23
C ALA A 213 2.04 -12.83 -2.80
N PRO A 214 3.10 -13.02 -3.60
CA PRO A 214 3.40 -14.30 -4.27
C PRO A 214 3.45 -15.49 -3.29
N GLU A 215 3.96 -15.27 -2.09
CA GLU A 215 4.05 -16.26 -1.03
C GLU A 215 2.66 -16.70 -0.54
N ILE A 216 1.74 -15.75 -0.35
CA ILE A 216 0.34 -16.05 0.04
C ILE A 216 -0.35 -16.79 -1.11
N ALA A 217 -0.28 -16.25 -2.33
CA ALA A 217 -0.92 -16.81 -3.52
C ALA A 217 -0.53 -18.29 -3.73
N LYS A 218 0.75 -18.61 -3.54
CA LYS A 218 1.27 -19.99 -3.63
C LYS A 218 0.63 -20.93 -2.60
N GLN A 219 0.45 -20.48 -1.35
CA GLN A 219 -0.18 -21.31 -0.32
C GLN A 219 -1.65 -21.54 -0.62
N ILE A 220 -2.40 -20.46 -0.84
CA ILE A 220 -3.86 -20.53 -0.99
C ILE A 220 -4.31 -21.28 -2.25
N TYR A 221 -3.47 -21.35 -3.28
CA TYR A 221 -3.81 -22.04 -4.53
C TYR A 221 -4.19 -23.51 -4.29
N THR A 222 -3.53 -24.16 -3.32
CA THR A 222 -3.76 -25.57 -3.00
C THR A 222 -4.82 -25.83 -1.93
N LEU A 223 -5.25 -24.78 -1.23
CA LEU A 223 -6.16 -24.87 -0.07
C LEU A 223 -7.63 -24.80 -0.48
N LYS A 224 -8.52 -25.41 0.29
CA LYS A 224 -9.98 -25.23 0.15
C LYS A 224 -10.48 -24.13 1.08
N GLU A 225 -11.74 -23.75 0.91
CA GLU A 225 -12.43 -22.87 1.84
C GLU A 225 -12.44 -23.49 3.25
N GLY A 226 -12.08 -22.69 4.26
CA GLY A 226 -11.89 -23.11 5.65
C GLY A 226 -10.48 -23.60 5.99
N ASP A 227 -9.68 -24.02 5.01
CA ASP A 227 -8.35 -24.57 5.28
C ASP A 227 -7.35 -23.50 5.75
N VAL A 228 -6.44 -23.91 6.64
CA VAL A 228 -5.32 -23.10 7.13
C VAL A 228 -4.01 -23.59 6.51
N SER A 229 -3.25 -22.67 5.93
CA SER A 229 -1.95 -22.94 5.31
C SER A 229 -0.94 -23.49 6.30
N GLN A 230 0.11 -24.13 5.80
CA GLN A 230 1.33 -24.32 6.58
C GLN A 230 1.97 -22.98 6.91
N PRO A 231 2.75 -22.84 7.99
CA PRO A 231 3.50 -21.61 8.25
C PRO A 231 4.55 -21.36 7.18
N PHE A 232 4.70 -20.10 6.78
CA PHE A 232 5.68 -19.68 5.78
C PHE A 232 6.25 -18.30 6.12
N VAL A 233 7.39 -17.99 5.52
CA VAL A 233 8.01 -16.67 5.59
C VAL A 233 7.55 -15.85 4.39
N MET A 234 7.20 -14.60 4.62
CA MET A 234 6.91 -13.62 3.56
C MET A 234 7.51 -12.26 3.90
N MET A 235 7.60 -11.38 2.92
CA MET A 235 7.95 -9.98 3.14
C MET A 235 6.70 -9.14 3.39
N ASP A 236 6.64 -8.46 4.53
CA ASP A 236 5.70 -7.36 4.75
C ASP A 236 6.13 -6.18 3.87
N GLN A 237 5.37 -5.89 2.82
CA GLN A 237 5.66 -4.83 1.85
C GLN A 237 5.59 -3.43 2.47
N THR A 238 4.82 -3.25 3.54
CA THR A 238 4.65 -1.92 4.19
C THR A 238 5.89 -1.55 5.00
N LYS A 239 6.44 -2.50 5.75
CA LYS A 239 7.62 -2.28 6.61
C LYS A 239 8.94 -2.73 5.96
N ASN A 240 8.85 -3.47 4.86
CA ASN A 240 9.97 -4.17 4.23
C ASN A 240 10.72 -5.07 5.23
N ARG A 241 9.96 -5.87 5.99
CA ARG A 241 10.48 -6.81 7.00
C ARG A 241 9.96 -8.22 6.72
N GLU A 242 10.81 -9.20 6.99
CA GLU A 242 10.41 -10.59 6.94
C GLU A 242 9.49 -10.90 8.12
N VAL A 243 8.33 -11.48 7.82
CA VAL A 243 7.36 -11.94 8.81
C VAL A 243 7.10 -13.42 8.59
N CYS A 244 6.80 -14.13 9.68
CA CYS A 244 6.28 -15.49 9.60
C CYS A 244 4.76 -15.41 9.66
N ALA A 245 4.07 -16.11 8.77
CA ALA A 245 2.63 -16.04 8.65
C ALA A 245 1.98 -17.41 8.43
N ILE A 246 0.72 -17.51 8.85
CA ILE A 246 -0.25 -18.51 8.40
C ILE A 246 -1.46 -17.78 7.82
N VAL A 247 -2.10 -18.38 6.83
CA VAL A 247 -3.32 -17.82 6.21
C VAL A 247 -4.46 -18.83 6.23
N ARG A 248 -5.68 -18.33 6.41
CA ARG A 248 -6.92 -19.11 6.29
C ARG A 248 -7.70 -18.60 5.09
N VAL A 249 -8.20 -19.52 4.29
CA VAL A 249 -9.10 -19.19 3.18
C VAL A 249 -10.52 -19.08 3.73
N ASN A 250 -11.08 -17.87 3.79
CA ASN A 250 -12.45 -17.66 4.27
C ASN A 250 -13.49 -18.00 3.21
N LYS A 251 -13.25 -17.56 1.96
CA LYS A 251 -14.15 -17.78 0.84
C LYS A 251 -13.37 -17.85 -0.47
N LYS A 252 -13.73 -18.78 -1.35
CA LYS A 252 -13.30 -18.78 -2.75
C LYS A 252 -14.48 -18.53 -3.66
N THR A 253 -14.33 -17.61 -4.60
CA THR A 253 -15.33 -17.33 -5.62
C THR A 253 -14.71 -17.59 -6.99
N ASP A 254 -15.29 -18.52 -7.75
CA ASP A 254 -14.87 -18.79 -9.12
C ASP A 254 -15.26 -17.64 -10.07
N VAL A 255 -14.77 -17.72 -11.30
CA VAL A 255 -15.16 -16.79 -12.36
C VAL A 255 -16.68 -16.82 -12.53
N HIS A 256 -17.32 -15.66 -12.46
CA HIS A 256 -18.77 -15.54 -12.53
C HIS A 256 -19.19 -14.21 -13.17
N LYS A 257 -20.45 -14.11 -13.59
CA LYS A 257 -21.01 -12.81 -14.02
C LYS A 257 -21.28 -11.96 -12.79
N ALA A 258 -20.96 -10.68 -12.85
CA ALA A 258 -21.15 -9.76 -11.75
C ALA A 258 -22.60 -9.79 -11.22
N ASN A 259 -22.74 -9.84 -9.91
CA ASN A 259 -24.03 -9.95 -9.23
C ASN A 259 -24.16 -8.95 -8.06
N LEU A 260 -25.40 -8.62 -7.69
CA LEU A 260 -25.68 -7.62 -6.64
C LEU A 260 -25.26 -8.05 -5.23
N SER A 261 -25.01 -9.34 -4.99
CA SER A 261 -24.62 -9.86 -3.69
C SER A 261 -23.10 -9.76 -3.48
N ASP A 262 -22.31 -10.24 -4.44
CA ASP A 262 -20.85 -10.28 -4.31
C ASP A 262 -20.16 -9.03 -4.90
N ASP A 263 -20.73 -8.42 -5.95
CA ASP A 263 -20.07 -7.39 -6.78
C ASP A 263 -20.75 -6.02 -6.72
N PHE A 264 -21.46 -5.74 -5.62
CA PHE A 264 -22.19 -4.49 -5.44
C PHE A 264 -21.30 -3.24 -5.66
N GLN A 265 -20.05 -3.26 -5.20
CA GLN A 265 -19.11 -2.14 -5.39
C GLN A 265 -18.74 -1.94 -6.86
N THR A 266 -18.54 -3.03 -7.60
CA THR A 266 -18.26 -2.98 -9.06
C THR A 266 -19.44 -2.38 -9.81
N ILE A 267 -20.65 -2.87 -9.53
CA ILE A 267 -21.87 -2.38 -10.19
C ILE A 267 -22.14 -0.91 -9.83
N LYS A 268 -21.88 -0.54 -8.56
CA LYS A 268 -21.93 0.85 -8.11
C LYS A 268 -20.96 1.73 -8.91
N ALA A 269 -19.70 1.30 -9.05
CA ALA A 269 -18.69 2.04 -9.81
C ALA A 269 -19.08 2.20 -11.30
N MET A 270 -19.66 1.18 -11.92
CA MET A 270 -20.20 1.27 -13.28
C MET A 270 -21.31 2.33 -13.39
N LEU A 271 -22.23 2.37 -12.43
CA LEU A 271 -23.29 3.38 -12.40
C LEU A 271 -22.72 4.78 -12.17
N GLU A 272 -21.78 4.94 -11.22
CA GLU A 272 -21.11 6.22 -10.97
C GLU A 272 -20.39 6.73 -12.21
N GLN A 273 -19.72 5.84 -12.94
CA GLN A 273 -19.05 6.17 -14.20
C GLN A 273 -20.06 6.61 -15.27
N LYS A 274 -21.18 5.88 -15.42
CA LYS A 274 -22.26 6.25 -16.35
C LYS A 274 -22.85 7.62 -16.01
N LEU A 275 -23.27 7.83 -14.77
CA LEU A 275 -23.85 9.09 -14.32
C LEU A 275 -22.86 10.26 -14.47
N SER A 276 -21.58 10.02 -14.20
CA SER A 276 -20.53 11.01 -14.40
C SER A 276 -20.37 11.37 -15.87
N ALA A 277 -20.43 10.39 -16.78
CA ALA A 277 -20.37 10.63 -18.21
C ALA A 277 -21.59 11.40 -18.72
N ASP A 278 -22.79 11.00 -18.31
CA ASP A 278 -24.06 11.66 -18.67
C ASP A 278 -24.07 13.12 -18.19
N PHE A 279 -23.66 13.36 -16.93
CA PHE A 279 -23.56 14.71 -16.37
C PHE A 279 -22.54 15.56 -17.11
N LEU A 280 -21.36 15.00 -17.42
CA LEU A 280 -20.31 15.73 -18.14
C LEU A 280 -20.80 16.11 -19.55
N HIS A 281 -21.51 15.22 -20.22
CA HIS A 281 -22.09 15.45 -21.53
C HIS A 281 -23.06 16.64 -21.50
N ASP A 282 -24.03 16.61 -20.58
CA ASP A 282 -25.01 17.70 -20.41
C ASP A 282 -24.35 19.02 -20.00
N TRP A 283 -23.32 18.97 -19.15
CA TRP A 283 -22.59 20.15 -18.71
C TRP A 283 -21.82 20.78 -19.87
N ILE A 284 -21.17 19.97 -20.73
CA ILE A 284 -20.47 20.45 -21.93
C ILE A 284 -21.46 21.15 -22.87
N LEU A 285 -22.60 20.52 -23.18
CA LEU A 285 -23.62 21.11 -24.06
C LEU A 285 -24.15 22.46 -23.53
N LYS A 286 -24.39 22.58 -22.22
CA LYS A 286 -24.81 23.85 -21.61
C LYS A 286 -23.71 24.91 -21.62
N LYS A 287 -22.46 24.51 -21.45
CA LYS A 287 -21.31 25.44 -21.43
C LYS A 287 -20.94 25.91 -22.82
N GLN A 288 -21.07 25.09 -23.85
CA GLN A 288 -20.90 25.49 -25.25
C GLN A 288 -21.79 26.69 -25.60
N GLN A 289 -23.05 26.69 -25.16
CA GLN A 289 -24.00 27.78 -25.45
C GLN A 289 -23.62 29.13 -24.81
N THR A 290 -22.82 29.13 -23.75
CA THR A 290 -22.51 30.32 -22.95
C THR A 290 -21.05 30.74 -23.04
N THR A 291 -20.22 29.98 -23.75
CA THR A 291 -18.78 30.22 -23.88
C THR A 291 -18.47 30.55 -25.33
N PHE A 292 -17.78 31.66 -25.58
CA PHE A 292 -17.30 31.96 -26.93
C PHE A 292 -16.21 30.95 -27.31
N VAL A 293 -16.45 30.18 -28.38
CA VAL A 293 -15.50 29.20 -28.91
C VAL A 293 -15.25 29.51 -30.37
N GLN A 294 -13.97 29.58 -30.74
CA GLN A 294 -13.52 29.73 -32.13
C GLN A 294 -12.60 28.56 -32.46
N ILE A 295 -12.98 27.77 -33.47
CA ILE A 295 -12.15 26.68 -33.99
C ILE A 295 -11.30 27.23 -35.13
N ASP A 296 -10.03 26.83 -35.15
CA ASP A 296 -9.12 27.12 -36.26
C ASP A 296 -9.69 26.54 -37.58
N PRO A 297 -9.67 27.30 -38.69
CA PRO A 297 -10.21 26.87 -39.98
C PRO A 297 -9.73 25.50 -40.47
N GLU A 298 -8.50 25.07 -40.12
CA GLU A 298 -7.96 23.76 -40.52
C GLU A 298 -8.71 22.57 -39.91
N TRP A 299 -9.44 22.78 -38.83
CA TRP A 299 -10.15 21.73 -38.06
C TRP A 299 -11.67 21.78 -38.22
N GLN A 300 -12.19 22.67 -39.08
CA GLN A 300 -13.63 22.79 -39.34
C GLN A 300 -14.23 21.60 -40.11
N GLY A 301 -13.39 20.76 -40.73
CA GLY A 301 -13.82 19.55 -41.43
C GLY A 301 -13.81 18.27 -40.57
N CYS A 302 -13.53 18.37 -39.27
CA CYS A 302 -13.44 17.22 -38.38
C CYS A 302 -14.79 16.86 -37.75
N ASP A 303 -15.02 15.56 -37.55
CA ASP A 303 -16.16 15.07 -36.77
C ASP A 303 -15.87 15.23 -35.27
N PHE A 304 -16.64 16.08 -34.60
CA PHE A 304 -16.53 16.30 -33.16
C PHE A 304 -17.54 15.43 -32.40
N GLU A 305 -17.13 14.89 -31.25
CA GLU A 305 -17.97 14.07 -30.37
C GLU A 305 -19.21 14.82 -29.86
N PHE A 306 -19.08 16.12 -29.61
CA PHE A 306 -20.22 16.96 -29.21
C PHE A 306 -20.63 17.84 -30.39
N PRO A 307 -21.94 17.97 -30.69
CA PRO A 307 -22.41 18.85 -31.74
C PRO A 307 -22.26 20.33 -31.34
N GLY A 308 -22.20 21.24 -32.32
CA GLY A 308 -22.28 22.69 -32.08
C GLY A 308 -20.97 23.40 -31.79
N TRP A 309 -19.81 22.76 -31.98
CA TRP A 309 -18.51 23.44 -31.89
C TRP A 309 -18.22 24.33 -33.11
N ILE A 310 -18.68 23.93 -34.30
CA ILE A 310 -18.58 24.74 -35.51
C ILE A 310 -19.85 25.59 -35.59
N HIS A 311 -19.69 26.89 -35.41
CA HIS A 311 -20.76 27.84 -35.72
C HIS A 311 -20.64 28.19 -37.21
N GLU A 312 -21.63 27.79 -38.02
CA GLU A 312 -21.79 28.35 -39.37
C GLU A 312 -22.09 29.83 -39.21
N ASN A 313 -21.23 30.68 -39.79
CA ASN A 313 -21.43 32.13 -39.83
C ASN A 313 -22.66 32.51 -40.66
#